data_AF-A0A6N9HZ35-F1
#
_entry.id   AF-A0A6N9HZ35-F1
#
_cell.length_a   1.000
_cell.length_b   1.000
_cell.length_c   1.000
_cell.angle_alpha   90.00
_cell.angle_beta   90.00
_cell.angle_gamma   90.00
#
_symmetry.space_group_name_H-M   'P 1'
#
loop_
_entity.id
_entity.type
_entity.pdbx_description
1 polymer ?
#
loop_
_entity_poly.entity_id
_entity_poly.type
_entity_poly.pdbx_seq_one_letter_code
_entity_poly.pdbx_strand_id
1 'polypeptide(L)'
;MDTYSTLAKVRRITVHGLRHSHVSLLISLGENSLQIKERLGHEDIETTLGTYGHLYPNSNFEVAKKLNGIFSKEVRDVPLFPGNTFYFASD
;
A
#
# COMPACT_ATOMS: atom_id res chain seq x y z
N MET A 1 30.15 -15.91 -0.19
CA MET A 1 28.84 -15.74 0.48
C MET A 1 28.39 -16.96 1.28
N ASP A 2 28.71 -18.17 0.85
CA ASP A 2 28.12 -19.39 1.44
C ASP A 2 28.67 -19.74 2.83
N THR A 3 29.92 -19.38 3.12
CA THR A 3 30.60 -19.60 4.39
C THR A 3 29.85 -18.97 5.58
N TYR A 4 29.36 -17.75 5.43
CA TYR A 4 28.62 -17.05 6.49
C TYR A 4 27.19 -17.58 6.68
N SER A 5 26.54 -18.06 5.62
CA SER A 5 25.20 -18.66 5.72
C SER A 5 25.24 -19.98 6.51
N THR A 6 26.29 -20.78 6.30
CA THR A 6 26.51 -22.04 7.04
C THR A 6 26.80 -21.79 8.52
N LEU A 7 27.59 -20.76 8.86
CA LEU A 7 27.84 -20.36 10.24
C LEU A 7 26.56 -19.93 10.96
N ALA A 8 25.70 -19.18 10.28
CA ALA A 8 24.41 -18.72 10.82
C ALA A 8 23.30 -19.78 10.78
N LYS A 9 23.56 -21.00 10.26
CA LYS A 9 22.57 -22.09 10.07
C LYS A 9 21.31 -21.65 9.31
N VAL A 10 21.45 -20.71 8.39
CA VAL A 10 20.35 -20.24 7.53
C VAL A 10 20.53 -20.76 6.11
N ARG A 11 19.43 -20.82 5.35
CA ARG A 11 19.52 -21.12 3.91
C ARG A 11 20.45 -20.11 3.25
N ARG A 12 21.14 -20.57 2.20
CA ARG A 12 22.01 -19.73 1.37
C ARG A 12 21.31 -18.44 0.97
N ILE A 13 21.82 -17.31 1.43
CA ILE A 13 21.28 -16.00 1.10
C ILE A 13 21.95 -15.51 -0.18
N THR A 14 21.14 -15.24 -1.21
CA THR A 14 21.61 -14.61 -2.45
C THR A 14 21.51 -13.08 -2.35
N VAL A 15 22.27 -12.37 -3.18
CA VAL A 15 22.17 -10.90 -3.28
C VAL A 15 20.75 -10.47 -3.65
N HIS A 16 20.08 -11.24 -4.51
CA HIS A 16 18.69 -10.99 -4.86
C HIS A 16 17.75 -11.21 -3.67
N GLY A 17 17.98 -12.23 -2.83
CA GLY A 17 17.21 -12.45 -1.60
C GLY A 17 17.34 -11.32 -0.58
N LEU A 18 18.52 -10.67 -0.51
CA LEU A 18 18.71 -9.46 0.30
C LEU A 18 17.89 -8.29 -0.26
N ARG A 19 17.87 -8.10 -1.59
CA ARG A 19 17.02 -7.09 -2.26
C ARG A 19 15.54 -7.30 -1.94
N HIS A 20 15.05 -8.54 -2.04
CA HIS A 20 13.67 -8.90 -1.66
C HIS A 20 13.36 -8.62 -0.20
N SER A 21 14.28 -8.98 0.71
CA SER A 21 14.11 -8.75 2.15
C SER A 21 14.07 -7.25 2.48
N HIS A 22 14.91 -6.46 1.82
CA HIS A 22 14.93 -5.00 1.99
C HIS A 22 13.62 -4.36 1.54
N VAL A 23 13.11 -4.73 0.36
CA VAL A 23 11.83 -4.20 -0.15
C VAL A 23 10.66 -4.61 0.74
N SER A 24 10.60 -5.88 1.15
CA SER A 24 9.55 -6.37 2.05
C SER A 24 9.52 -5.60 3.38
N LEU A 25 10.70 -5.25 3.91
CA LEU A 25 10.82 -4.44 5.12
C LEU A 25 10.34 -2.99 4.89
N LEU A 26 10.68 -2.37 3.77
CA LEU A 26 10.21 -1.00 3.48
C LEU A 26 8.69 -0.96 3.34
N ILE A 27 8.09 -1.97 2.71
CA ILE A 27 6.63 -2.07 2.58
C ILE A 27 5.97 -2.25 3.94
N SER A 28 6.52 -3.08 4.83
CA SER A 28 5.95 -3.27 6.18
C SER A 28 6.06 -2.02 7.06
N LEU A 29 7.06 -1.16 6.80
CA LEU A 29 7.18 0.16 7.43
C LEU A 29 6.19 1.19 6.86
N GLY A 30 5.44 0.84 5.82
CA GLY A 30 4.45 1.72 5.20
C GLY A 30 5.04 2.72 4.20
N GLU A 31 6.24 2.46 3.68
CA GLU A 31 6.88 3.33 2.70
C GLU A 31 6.14 3.33 1.36
N ASN A 32 6.23 4.46 0.65
CA ASN A 32 5.57 4.60 -0.64
C ASN A 32 6.29 3.81 -1.74
N SER A 33 5.51 3.15 -2.61
CA SER A 33 6.03 2.34 -3.72
C SER A 33 6.94 3.12 -4.68
N LEU A 34 6.70 4.42 -4.85
CA LEU A 34 7.51 5.30 -5.70
C LEU A 34 8.89 5.57 -5.08
N GLN A 35 8.95 5.77 -3.76
CA GLN A 35 10.21 5.97 -3.03
C GLN A 35 11.04 4.69 -3.00
N ILE A 36 10.38 3.54 -2.84
CA ILE A 36 11.03 2.23 -2.92
C ILE A 36 11.63 2.03 -4.32
N LYS A 37 10.90 2.37 -5.38
CA LYS A 37 11.40 2.31 -6.77
C LYS A 37 12.63 3.19 -6.97
N GLU A 38 12.60 4.42 -6.47
CA GLU A 38 13.73 5.36 -6.59
C GLU A 38 14.98 4.80 -5.90
N ARG A 39 14.82 4.20 -4.71
CA ARG A 39 15.90 3.51 -3.99
C ARG A 39 16.43 2.26 -4.71
N LEU A 40 15.58 1.55 -5.45
CA LEU A 40 15.95 0.36 -6.22
C LEU A 40 16.68 0.68 -7.53
N GLY A 41 16.77 1.97 -7.91
CA GLY A 41 17.57 2.42 -9.03
C GLY A 41 16.98 2.07 -10.39
N HIS A 42 15.68 2.35 -10.59
CA HIS A 42 14.95 2.21 -11.86
C HIS A 42 14.40 0.81 -12.23
N GLU A 43 14.25 -0.11 -11.27
CA GLU A 43 13.37 -1.26 -11.52
C GLU A 43 11.94 -0.76 -11.79
N ASP A 44 11.28 -1.37 -12.77
CA ASP A 44 9.96 -0.94 -13.15
C ASP A 44 9.00 -1.05 -11.96
N ILE A 45 8.15 -0.03 -11.79
CA ILE A 45 7.18 -0.02 -10.70
C ILE A 45 6.21 -1.18 -10.89
N GLU A 46 5.91 -1.53 -12.15
CA GLU A 46 5.07 -2.68 -12.51
C GLU A 46 5.70 -4.00 -12.07
N THR A 47 7.03 -4.15 -12.22
CA THR A 47 7.74 -5.35 -11.75
C THR A 47 7.73 -5.41 -10.23
N THR A 48 7.88 -4.27 -9.56
CA THR A 48 7.87 -4.16 -8.10
C THR A 48 6.46 -4.42 -7.53
N LEU A 49 5.41 -3.82 -8.09
CA LEU A 49 4.02 -4.06 -7.70
C LEU A 49 3.56 -5.47 -8.07
N GLY A 50 3.99 -6.03 -9.19
CA GLY A 50 3.72 -7.42 -9.54
C GLY A 50 4.32 -8.40 -8.53
N THR A 51 5.55 -8.12 -8.09
CA THR A 51 6.29 -9.01 -7.15
C THR A 51 5.85 -8.83 -5.70
N TYR A 52 5.68 -7.59 -5.23
CA TYR A 52 5.44 -7.27 -3.82
C TYR A 52 4.06 -6.68 -3.54
N GLY A 53 3.19 -6.53 -4.54
CA GLY A 53 1.86 -5.94 -4.42
C GLY A 53 1.02 -6.57 -3.30
N HIS A 54 1.18 -7.88 -3.09
CA HIS A 54 0.51 -8.65 -2.05
C HIS A 54 0.96 -8.30 -0.61
N LEU A 55 2.08 -7.61 -0.43
CA LEU A 55 2.58 -7.14 0.87
C LEU A 55 1.96 -5.81 1.27
N TYR A 56 1.40 -5.05 0.32
CA TYR A 56 0.75 -3.79 0.65
C TYR A 56 -0.57 -4.09 1.37
N PRO A 57 -0.83 -3.45 2.52
CA PRO A 57 -2.12 -3.56 3.18
C PRO A 57 -3.22 -3.10 2.21
N ASN A 58 -4.42 -3.65 2.36
CA ASN A 58 -5.61 -3.26 1.57
C ASN A 58 -5.90 -1.77 1.79
N SER A 59 -5.23 -0.93 0.99
CA SER A 59 -5.25 0.52 1.07
C SER A 59 -6.67 1.04 0.88
N ASN A 60 -7.49 0.34 0.11
CA ASN A 60 -8.91 0.67 -0.08
C ASN A 60 -9.70 0.73 1.23
N PHE A 61 -9.48 -0.20 2.17
CA PHE A 61 -10.21 -0.20 3.43
C PHE A 61 -9.72 0.92 4.36
N GLU A 62 -8.41 1.16 4.40
CA GLU A 62 -7.85 2.27 5.18
C GLU A 62 -8.24 3.63 4.60
N VAL A 63 -8.25 3.77 3.29
CA VAL A 63 -8.69 4.99 2.58
C VAL A 63 -10.17 5.22 2.85
N ALA A 64 -11.02 4.19 2.75
CA ALA A 64 -12.43 4.30 3.11
C ALA A 64 -12.62 4.72 4.58
N LYS A 65 -11.84 4.15 5.49
CA LYS A 65 -11.85 4.53 6.92
C LYS A 65 -11.40 5.98 7.14
N LYS A 66 -10.34 6.42 6.47
CA LYS A 66 -9.83 7.81 6.54
C LYS A 66 -10.85 8.79 5.96
N LEU A 67 -11.46 8.48 4.82
CA LEU A 67 -12.51 9.29 4.20
C LEU A 67 -13.72 9.42 5.12
N ASN A 68 -14.23 8.32 5.70
CA ASN A 68 -15.32 8.37 6.67
C ASN A 68 -14.98 9.23 7.90
N GLY A 69 -13.72 9.23 8.35
CA GLY A 69 -13.24 10.09 9.44
C GLY A 69 -13.23 11.58 9.09
N ILE A 70 -13.01 11.94 7.82
CA ILE A 70 -13.06 13.34 7.35
C ILE A 70 -14.52 13.79 7.29
N PHE A 71 -15.38 13.04 6.60
CA PHE A 71 -16.80 13.40 6.45
C PHE A 71 -17.57 13.41 7.77
N SER A 72 -17.24 12.55 8.74
CA SER A 72 -17.93 12.54 10.05
C SER A 72 -17.61 13.75 10.94
N LYS A 73 -16.53 14.50 10.66
CA LYS A 73 -16.15 15.68 11.44
C LYS A 73 -16.85 16.96 10.95
N GLU A 74 -17.22 17.02 9.68
CA GLU A 74 -17.87 18.18 9.04
C GLU A 74 -19.41 18.06 8.99
N VAL A 75 -19.98 16.86 9.17
CA VAL A 75 -21.44 16.65 9.11
C VAL A 75 -22.18 17.03 10.41
N ARG A 76 -21.50 17.55 11.44
CA ARG A 76 -22.20 18.08 12.63
C ARG A 76 -22.95 19.39 12.37
N ASP A 77 -22.67 20.10 11.29
CA ASP A 77 -23.30 21.39 10.96
C ASP A 77 -23.99 21.43 9.58
N VAL A 78 -24.17 20.29 8.91
CA VAL A 78 -24.91 20.26 7.63
C VAL A 78 -26.40 20.01 7.92
N PRO A 79 -27.29 21.00 7.73
CA PRO A 79 -28.72 20.75 7.83
C PRO A 79 -29.09 19.69 6.79
N LEU A 80 -29.79 18.64 7.24
CA LEU A 80 -30.48 17.68 6.38
C LEU A 80 -31.24 18.47 5.31
N PHE A 81 -30.71 18.51 4.08
CA PHE A 81 -31.31 19.26 2.98
C PHE A 81 -32.78 18.83 2.82
N PRO A 82 -33.76 19.73 3.02
CA PRO A 82 -35.13 19.45 2.65
C PRO A 82 -35.22 19.66 1.14
N GLY A 83 -35.11 18.61 0.33
CA GLY A 83 -35.31 18.83 -1.11
C GLY A 83 -34.94 17.75 -2.14
N ASN A 84 -34.50 16.55 -1.77
CA ASN A 84 -34.37 15.49 -2.79
C ASN A 84 -35.71 14.79 -3.04
N THR A 85 -36.64 15.50 -3.69
CA THR A 85 -37.74 14.88 -4.43
C THR A 85 -37.13 14.30 -5.70
N PHE A 86 -36.87 13.00 -5.65
CA PHE A 86 -36.41 12.21 -6.78
C PHE A 86 -37.54 12.16 -7.83
N TYR A 87 -37.53 13.07 -8.80
CA TYR A 87 -38.37 12.94 -9.99
C TYR A 87 -37.72 11.90 -10.90
N PHE A 88 -38.22 10.67 -10.83
CA PHE A 88 -38.15 9.76 -11.97
C PHE A 88 -38.99 10.39 -13.09
N ALA A 89 -38.33 11.07 -14.03
CA ALA A 89 -38.95 11.39 -15.30
C ALA A 89 -39.06 10.09 -16.11
N SER A 90 -40.26 9.55 -16.17
CA SER A 90 -40.68 8.61 -17.20
C SER A 90 -41.11 9.41 -18.43
N ASP A 91 -40.28 9.36 -19.47
CA ASP A 91 -40.60 9.54 -20.90
C ASP A 91 -39.89 8.42 -21.67
#